data_AF-A0A3M8H602-F1
#
_entry.id   AF-A0A3M8H602-F1
#
_cell.length_a   1.000
_cell.length_b   1.000
_cell.length_c   1.000
_cell.angle_alpha   90.00
_cell.angle_beta   90.00
_cell.angle_gamma   90.00
#
_symmetry.space_group_name_H-M   'P 1'
#
loop_
_entity.id
_entity.type
_entity.pdbx_description
1 polymer ?
#
loop_
_entity_poly.entity_id
_entity_poly.type
_entity_poly.pdbx_seq_one_letter_code
_entity_poly.pdbx_strand_id
1 'polypeptide(L)'
;MEYLFIAISIVIIIYRIMKNRGTLKVLTKRQILGVGISYLLATLMGFIFIYFGGNWIVGSISNIIFKYIVFLAFVLIILNLCVTILNKLLLKITNGILPKE
;
A
#
# COMPACT_ATOMS: atom_id res chain seq x y z
N MET A 1 16.27 -16.94 0.50
CA MET A 1 15.22 -16.26 -0.30
C MET A 1 14.62 -15.07 0.45
N GLU A 2 14.20 -15.21 1.71
CA GLU A 2 13.61 -14.13 2.50
C GLU A 2 14.51 -12.89 2.65
N TYR A 3 15.78 -13.07 3.04
CA TYR A 3 16.74 -11.98 3.16
C TYR A 3 16.99 -11.24 1.84
N LEU A 4 16.89 -11.94 0.72
CA LEU A 4 17.05 -11.36 -0.62
C LEU A 4 15.85 -10.47 -0.99
N PHE A 5 14.63 -10.90 -0.69
CA PHE A 5 13.43 -10.07 -0.87
C PHE A 5 13.44 -8.83 0.02
N ILE A 6 13.87 -8.96 1.26
CA ILE A 6 14.03 -7.81 2.18
C ILE A 6 15.07 -6.84 1.62
N ALA A 7 16.24 -7.33 1.21
CA ALA A 7 17.30 -6.49 0.65
C ALA A 7 16.82 -5.72 -0.60
N ILE A 8 16.17 -6.41 -1.53
CA ILE A 8 15.61 -5.79 -2.74
C ILE A 8 14.56 -4.74 -2.38
N SER A 9 13.68 -5.03 -1.42
CA SER A 9 12.65 -4.09 -0.98
C SER A 9 13.25 -2.81 -0.39
N ILE A 10 14.30 -2.94 0.44
CA ILE A 10 15.04 -1.81 0.99
C ILE A 10 15.69 -0.98 -0.13
N VAL A 11 16.34 -1.64 -1.09
CA VAL A 11 16.95 -0.96 -2.24
C VAL A 11 15.92 -0.18 -3.05
N ILE A 12 14.75 -0.78 -3.32
CA ILE A 12 13.65 -0.12 -4.04
C ILE A 12 13.14 1.10 -3.27
N ILE A 13 12.93 0.97 -1.95
CA ILE A 13 12.49 2.08 -1.09
C ILE A 13 13.50 3.23 -1.12
N ILE A 14 14.78 2.93 -0.90
CA ILE A 14 15.87 3.92 -0.93
C ILE A 14 15.92 4.60 -2.31
N TYR A 15 15.88 3.81 -3.39
CA TYR A 15 15.89 4.34 -4.75
C TYR A 15 14.71 5.30 -5.01
N ARG A 16 13.49 4.94 -4.58
CA ARG A 16 12.30 5.79 -4.73
C ARG A 16 12.42 7.08 -3.91
N ILE A 17 12.93 7.01 -2.68
CA ILE A 17 13.20 8.18 -1.84
C ILE A 17 14.24 9.10 -2.50
N MET A 18 15.34 8.54 -3.00
CA MET A 18 16.39 9.30 -3.66
C MET A 18 15.90 9.96 -4.95
N LYS A 19 15.13 9.23 -5.76
CA LYS A 19 14.53 9.73 -7.01
C LYS A 19 13.57 10.90 -6.75
N ASN A 20 12.78 10.82 -5.68
CA ASN A 20 11.78 11.82 -5.32
C ASN A 20 12.24 12.81 -4.23
N ARG A 21 13.55 12.87 -3.94
CA ARG A 21 14.12 13.70 -2.86
C ARG A 21 13.78 15.18 -3.00
N GLY A 22 13.64 15.68 -4.24
CA GLY A 22 13.27 17.07 -4.52
C GLY A 22 11.88 17.40 -3.97
N THR A 23 10.90 16.54 -4.26
CA THR A 23 9.53 16.63 -3.74
C THR A 23 9.48 16.50 -2.23
N LEU A 24 10.28 15.57 -1.66
CA LEU A 24 10.35 15.37 -0.21
C LEU A 24 10.95 16.57 0.54
N LYS A 25 11.87 17.33 -0.07
CA LYS A 25 12.45 18.53 0.55
C LYS A 25 11.46 19.69 0.71
N VAL A 26 10.41 19.72 -0.12
CA VAL A 26 9.37 20.77 -0.06
C VAL A 26 8.39 20.52 1.09
N LEU A 27 8.29 19.27 1.54
CA LEU A 27 7.41 18.87 2.63
C LEU A 27 8.00 19.25 3.99
N THR A 28 7.16 19.79 4.86
CA THR A 28 7.55 20.03 6.26
C THR A 28 7.79 18.71 7.00
N LYS A 29 8.60 18.72 8.06
CA LYS A 29 8.87 17.52 8.87
C LYS A 29 7.59 16.83 9.39
N ARG A 30 6.56 17.63 9.71
CA ARG A 30 5.23 17.11 10.12
C ARG A 30 4.50 16.40 8.98
N GLN A 31 4.58 16.93 7.76
CA GLN A 31 3.97 16.29 6.59
C GLN A 31 4.72 15.01 6.22
N ILE A 32 6.05 14.99 6.28
CA ILE A 32 6.84 13.77 6.05
C ILE A 32 6.44 12.67 7.03
N LEU A 33 6.32 13.00 8.33
CA LEU A 33 5.84 12.06 9.34
C LEU A 33 4.41 11.57 9.05
N GLY A 34 3.49 12.49 8.75
CA GLY A 34 2.09 12.16 8.43
C GLY A 34 1.97 11.25 7.21
N VAL A 35 2.74 11.52 6.15
CA VAL A 35 2.84 10.67 4.96
C VAL A 35 3.35 9.28 5.34
N GLY A 36 4.46 9.17 6.07
CA GLY A 36 5.02 7.88 6.50
C GLY A 36 4.04 7.05 7.33
N ILE A 37 3.37 7.67 8.30
CA ILE A 37 2.35 7.01 9.13
C ILE A 37 1.17 6.54 8.27
N SER A 38 0.73 7.35 7.31
CA SER A 38 -0.39 6.99 6.42
C SER A 38 -0.06 5.77 5.55
N TYR A 39 1.16 5.69 5.01
CA TYR A 39 1.63 4.52 4.27
C TYR A 39 1.66 3.26 5.15
N LEU A 40 2.17 3.35 6.38
CA LEU A 40 2.20 2.23 7.31
C LEU A 40 0.78 1.73 7.64
N LEU A 41 -0.14 2.65 7.96
CA LEU A 41 -1.53 2.32 8.26
C LEU A 41 -2.24 1.70 7.06
N ALA A 42 -2.09 2.26 5.86
CA ALA A 42 -2.69 1.71 4.65
C ALA A 42 -2.19 0.30 4.35
N THR A 43 -0.89 0.05 4.56
CA THR A 43 -0.28 -1.27 4.37
C THR A 43 -0.80 -2.29 5.38
N LEU A 44 -0.83 -1.93 6.67
CA LEU A 44 -1.36 -2.79 7.73
C LEU A 44 -2.84 -3.11 7.50
N MET A 45 -3.62 -2.11 7.12
CA MET A 45 -5.05 -2.26 6.86
C MET A 45 -5.31 -3.16 5.64
N GLY A 46 -4.55 -2.97 4.56
CA GLY A 46 -4.59 -3.87 3.39
C GLY A 46 -4.23 -5.31 3.76
N PHE A 47 -3.17 -5.50 4.55
CA PHE A 47 -2.79 -6.83 5.05
C PHE A 47 -3.91 -7.50 5.86
N ILE A 48 -4.51 -6.77 6.81
CA ILE A 48 -5.62 -7.28 7.64
C ILE A 48 -6.81 -7.68 6.76
N PHE A 49 -7.22 -6.81 5.83
CA PHE A 49 -8.35 -7.10 4.94
C PHE A 49 -8.09 -8.29 4.02
N ILE A 50 -6.88 -8.39 3.45
CA ILE A 50 -6.53 -9.51 2.58
C ILE A 50 -6.47 -10.82 3.37
N TYR A 51 -5.83 -10.81 4.54
CA TYR A 51 -5.65 -12.02 5.34
C TYR A 51 -6.98 -12.53 5.91
N PHE A 52 -7.73 -11.67 6.62
CA PHE A 52 -8.98 -12.08 7.25
C PHE A 52 -10.16 -12.09 6.27
N GLY A 53 -10.31 -11.02 5.50
CA GLY A 53 -11.40 -10.88 4.52
C GLY A 53 -11.27 -11.85 3.35
N GLY A 54 -10.05 -12.07 2.86
CA GLY A 54 -9.79 -13.03 1.80
C GLY A 54 -10.13 -14.45 2.25
N ASN A 55 -9.63 -14.89 3.42
CA ASN A 55 -9.96 -16.19 3.99
C ASN A 55 -11.46 -16.40 4.21
N TRP A 56 -12.19 -15.36 4.63
CA TRP A 56 -13.64 -15.42 4.78
C TRP A 56 -14.35 -15.62 3.44
N ILE A 57 -13.98 -14.86 2.40
CA ILE A 57 -14.61 -14.93 1.07
C ILE A 57 -14.36 -16.28 0.40
N VAL A 58 -13.13 -16.79 0.45
CA VAL A 58 -12.81 -18.06 -0.19
C VAL A 58 -13.16 -19.29 0.66
N GLY A 59 -13.53 -19.10 1.93
CA GLY A 59 -13.92 -20.19 2.83
C GLY A 59 -15.18 -20.94 2.37
N SER A 60 -16.08 -20.27 1.65
CA SER A 60 -17.34 -20.83 1.16
C SER A 60 -17.24 -21.49 -0.22
N ILE A 61 -16.06 -21.47 -0.86
CA ILE A 61 -15.88 -21.92 -2.25
C ILE A 61 -15.16 -23.27 -2.26
N SER A 62 -15.86 -24.32 -2.73
CA SER A 62 -15.28 -25.67 -2.84
C SER A 62 -14.40 -25.86 -4.09
N ASN A 63 -14.69 -25.17 -5.19
CA ASN A 63 -13.91 -25.30 -6.43
C ASN A 63 -12.58 -24.52 -6.32
N ILE A 64 -11.46 -25.24 -6.43
CA ILE A 64 -10.13 -24.68 -6.20
C ILE A 64 -9.73 -23.60 -7.22
N ILE A 65 -10.13 -23.74 -8.50
CA ILE A 65 -9.83 -22.77 -9.54
C ILE A 65 -10.61 -21.49 -9.29
N PHE A 66 -11.91 -21.63 -9.01
CA PHE A 66 -12.77 -20.50 -8.71
C PHE A 66 -12.33 -19.76 -7.44
N LYS A 67 -11.85 -20.51 -6.44
CA LYS A 67 -11.29 -19.97 -5.20
C LYS A 67 -10.13 -19.02 -5.48
N TYR A 68 -9.17 -19.41 -6.32
CA TYR A 68 -8.03 -18.55 -6.66
C TYR A 68 -8.44 -17.30 -7.45
N ILE A 69 -9.37 -17.44 -8.41
CA ILE A 69 -9.87 -16.30 -9.20
C ILE A 69 -10.54 -15.27 -8.30
N VAL A 70 -11.42 -15.72 -7.42
CA VAL A 70 -12.14 -14.83 -6.49
C VAL A 70 -11.18 -14.18 -5.49
N PHE A 71 -10.21 -14.93 -4.96
CA PHE A 71 -9.20 -14.37 -4.07
C PHE A 71 -8.36 -13.29 -4.75
N LEU A 72 -7.89 -13.54 -5.98
CA LEU A 72 -7.11 -12.57 -6.75
C LEU A 72 -7.92 -11.30 -7.02
N ALA A 73 -9.16 -11.43 -7.46
CA ALA A 73 -10.06 -10.30 -7.66
C ALA A 73 -10.26 -9.49 -6.37
N PHE A 74 -10.46 -10.17 -5.24
CA PHE A 74 -10.59 -9.53 -3.94
C PHE A 74 -9.32 -8.75 -3.54
N VAL A 75 -8.13 -9.34 -3.71
CA VAL A 75 -6.85 -8.68 -3.43
C VAL A 75 -6.72 -7.40 -4.25
N LEU A 76 -7.02 -7.45 -5.56
CA LEU A 76 -6.95 -6.28 -6.43
C LEU A 76 -7.90 -5.17 -5.98
N ILE A 77 -9.13 -5.52 -5.57
CA ILE A 77 -10.12 -4.56 -5.06
C ILE A 77 -9.62 -3.89 -3.77
N ILE A 78 -9.12 -4.67 -2.81
CA ILE A 78 -8.61 -4.15 -1.54
C ILE A 78 -7.40 -3.24 -1.78
N LEU A 79 -6.45 -3.65 -2.63
CA LEU A 79 -5.29 -2.83 -2.96
C LEU A 79 -5.71 -1.51 -3.60
N ASN A 80 -6.64 -1.53 -4.56
CA ASN A 80 -7.13 -0.33 -5.21
C ASN A 80 -7.84 0.62 -4.22
N LEU A 81 -8.64 0.07 -3.30
CA LEU A 81 -9.27 0.84 -2.22
C LEU A 81 -8.23 1.48 -1.30
N CYS A 82 -7.23 0.70 -0.84
CA CYS A 82 -6.15 1.19 0.00
C CYS A 82 -5.37 2.33 -0.68
N VAL A 83 -5.01 2.17 -1.95
CA VAL A 83 -4.32 3.20 -2.74
C VAL A 83 -5.18 4.44 -2.90
N THR A 84 -6.46 4.28 -3.23
CA THR A 84 -7.40 5.41 -3.39
C THR A 84 -7.54 6.22 -2.09
N ILE A 85 -7.71 5.53 -0.96
CA ILE A 85 -7.82 6.17 0.35
C ILE A 85 -6.51 6.86 0.71
N LEU A 86 -5.39 6.16 0.53
CA LEU A 86 -4.06 6.70 0.80
C LEU A 86 -3.81 7.97 -0.03
N ASN A 87 -4.08 7.95 -1.33
CA ASN A 87 -3.93 9.12 -2.20
C ASN A 87 -4.77 10.31 -1.73
N LYS A 88 -6.02 10.09 -1.29
CA LYS A 88 -6.85 11.14 -0.69
C LYS A 88 -6.25 11.70 0.59
N LEU A 89 -5.72 10.85 1.46
CA LEU A 89 -5.06 11.26 2.71
C LEU A 89 -3.77 12.04 2.42
N LEU A 90 -2.94 11.56 1.50
CA LEU A 90 -1.70 12.20 1.09
C LEU A 90 -1.96 13.60 0.52
N LEU A 91 -2.97 13.77 -0.33
CA LEU A 91 -3.37 15.09 -0.82
C LEU A 91 -3.74 16.04 0.32
N LYS A 92 -4.49 15.56 1.30
CA LYS A 92 -4.92 16.36 2.46
C LYS A 92 -3.75 16.72 3.37
N ILE A 93 -2.85 15.77 3.64
CA ILE A 93 -1.67 15.98 4.50
C ILE A 93 -0.67 16.92 3.82
N THR A 94 -0.47 16.75 2.51
CA THR A 94 0.53 17.49 1.75
C THR A 94 0.00 18.77 1.11
N ASN A 95 -1.26 19.14 1.37
CA ASN A 95 -1.93 20.29 0.74
C ASN A 95 -1.81 20.29 -0.79
N GLY A 96 -1.88 19.11 -1.41
CA GLY A 96 -1.78 18.94 -2.86
C GLY A 96 -0.36 19.02 -3.44
N ILE A 97 0.69 19.09 -2.61
CA ILE A 97 2.09 19.13 -3.08
C ILE A 97 2.51 17.80 -3.73
N LEU A 98 2.03 16.67 -3.21
CA LEU A 98 2.30 15.37 -3.84
C LEU A 98 1.37 15.15 -5.05
N PRO A 99 1.93 14.75 -6.21
CA PRO A 99 1.11 14.43 -7.38
C PRO A 99 0.22 13.22 -7.12
N LYS A 100 -0.95 13.21 -7.77
CA LYS A 100 -1.82 12.03 -7.84
C LYS A 100 -1.19 11.06 -8.84
N GLU A 101 -0.62 9.98 -8.36
CA GLU A 101 -0.31 8.79 -9.17
C GLU A 101 -1.51 7.83 -9.16
#